data_AF-A0A2N2PK29-F1
#
_entry.id   AF-A0A2N2PK29-F1
#
_cell.length_a   1.000
_cell.length_b   1.000
_cell.length_c   1.000
_cell.angle_alpha   90.00
_cell.angle_beta   90.00
_cell.angle_gamma   90.00
#
_symmetry.space_group_name_H-M   'P 1'
#
loop_
_entity.id
_entity.type
_entity.pdbx_description
1 polymer ?
#
loop_
_entity_poly.entity_id
_entity_poly.type
_entity_poly.pdbx_seq_one_letter_code
_entity_poly.pdbx_strand_id
1 'polypeptide(L)'
;MTSYASRAVIASLFVSFFTLFSPLNAPAQNAAAPAGSVSAAIPSGAVSIFRQVDQNLDKADKMLGEAGAQYDKDYRAKEAAARLKDAKSGMETVERRYGAKMDKAAPDLVSRNARIADLETKVGAFGEQMSTAIKGEAAARDEKNKTEAAAQEAQAAAETARQKKGVAAAAATAAPASAPAGAAILFSKSPIDPNNPTNLTKSFQAGDSIYGLIRVAKPWREIYNAKNKSEVAIMVVMKVGSSETLQYVTLKKPEFIDSNYLVLDIAPEPEKMTAYKNPDIVFGESKGNRKIGPIAFTYDLAQLPAGKHTVNLFVRDYGDKHASGSFEIEGTDFKAYADLHEKVKAATEAADTLPAARMVNKDLEAQMHKLLENAGWSNILRVVIIDKDWWVEADKSRYLNVAAAAKDASGKCYWCKLQFTQPKLIGGGWGDLELTMTGEKRNIAEENVNK
;
A
#
# COMPACT_ATOMS: atom_id res chain seq x y z
N MET A 1 22.75 36.24 48.46
CA MET A 1 21.69 36.23 49.49
C MET A 1 20.66 35.20 49.08
N THR A 2 20.45 34.16 49.92
CA THR A 2 19.26 33.28 50.04
C THR A 2 18.77 32.51 48.79
N SER A 3 18.29 31.27 48.83
CA SER A 3 18.13 30.23 49.85
C SER A 3 17.39 29.04 49.19
N TYR A 4 17.84 27.82 49.47
CA TYR A 4 17.11 26.53 49.67
C TYR A 4 15.90 26.07 48.84
N ALA A 5 15.99 24.76 48.50
CA ALA A 5 15.00 23.66 48.57
C ALA A 5 13.74 23.75 47.65
N SER A 6 13.22 22.68 47.04
CA SER A 6 12.99 21.33 47.57
C SER A 6 13.01 20.27 46.46
N ARG A 7 13.63 19.12 46.75
CA ARG A 7 13.37 17.83 46.11
C ARG A 7 12.21 17.17 46.85
N ALA A 8 11.12 16.88 46.16
CA ALA A 8 10.04 16.06 46.70
C ALA A 8 10.27 14.59 46.32
N VAL A 9 10.41 13.79 47.37
CA VAL A 9 10.32 12.33 47.40
C VAL A 9 8.84 11.97 47.26
N ILE A 10 8.49 11.06 46.34
CA ILE A 10 7.22 10.33 46.43
C ILE A 10 7.55 8.87 46.63
N ALA A 11 7.19 8.41 47.82
CA ALA A 11 7.36 7.08 48.34
C ALA A 11 6.34 6.10 47.77
N SER A 12 6.77 4.85 47.78
CA SER A 12 6.02 3.61 47.61
C SER A 12 4.61 3.63 48.21
N LEU A 13 3.64 3.15 47.42
CA LEU A 13 2.46 2.47 47.93
C LEU A 13 2.37 1.10 47.23
N PHE A 14 3.02 0.13 47.86
CA PHE A 14 2.75 -1.29 47.72
C PHE A 14 1.40 -1.54 48.41
N VAL A 15 0.36 -1.89 47.65
CA VAL A 15 -0.83 -2.53 48.21
C VAL A 15 -0.78 -3.99 47.80
N SER A 16 -0.39 -4.80 48.78
CA SER A 16 -0.62 -6.24 48.81
C SER A 16 -2.12 -6.51 48.81
N PHE A 17 -2.61 -7.26 47.84
CA PHE A 17 -3.81 -8.08 47.99
C PHE A 17 -3.42 -9.53 47.74
N PHE A 18 -3.25 -10.25 48.83
CA PHE A 18 -3.12 -11.70 48.89
C PHE A 18 -4.36 -12.23 49.60
N THR A 19 -4.74 -13.47 49.28
CA THR A 19 -5.84 -14.30 49.82
C THR A 19 -7.21 -14.07 49.15
N LEU A 20 -7.93 -15.05 48.62
CA LEU A 20 -7.85 -16.51 48.65
C LEU A 20 -8.31 -17.06 47.28
N PHE A 21 -7.62 -18.07 46.75
CA PHE A 21 -8.22 -19.29 46.17
C PHE A 21 -7.10 -20.22 45.69
N SER A 22 -6.97 -21.36 46.34
CA SER A 22 -6.25 -22.55 45.91
C SER A 22 -6.85 -23.72 46.70
N PRO A 23 -6.71 -24.98 46.27
CA PRO A 23 -6.72 -25.52 44.92
C PRO A 23 -7.76 -26.67 44.80
N LEU A 24 -8.20 -27.01 43.59
CA LEU A 24 -8.83 -28.32 43.33
C LEU A 24 -8.20 -28.90 42.07
N ASN A 25 -6.92 -29.27 42.23
CA ASN A 25 -6.22 -30.13 41.28
C ASN A 25 -6.56 -31.57 41.68
N ALA A 26 -7.60 -32.13 41.08
CA ALA A 26 -7.85 -33.56 41.17
C ALA A 26 -6.82 -34.28 40.27
N PRO A 27 -6.11 -35.30 40.75
CA PRO A 27 -5.29 -36.12 39.87
C PRO A 27 -6.21 -36.84 38.89
N ALA A 28 -6.01 -36.60 37.59
CA ALA A 28 -6.65 -37.38 36.55
C ALA A 28 -6.31 -38.86 36.78
N GLN A 29 -7.35 -39.67 37.01
CA GLN A 29 -7.24 -41.11 37.06
C GLN A 29 -6.73 -41.59 35.68
N ASN A 30 -5.58 -42.27 35.69
CA ASN A 30 -5.11 -43.07 34.57
C ASN A 30 -6.14 -44.15 34.26
N ALA A 31 -7.04 -43.89 33.31
CA ALA A 31 -7.84 -44.92 32.69
C ALA A 31 -6.90 -45.85 31.90
N ALA A 32 -6.96 -47.14 32.21
CA ALA A 32 -6.20 -48.17 31.52
C ALA A 32 -6.47 -48.10 30.01
N ALA A 33 -5.39 -48.02 29.23
CA ALA A 33 -5.44 -47.97 27.78
C ALA A 33 -6.14 -49.22 27.21
N PRO A 34 -7.18 -49.09 26.37
CA PRO A 34 -7.76 -50.22 25.68
C PRO A 34 -6.71 -50.86 24.75
N ALA A 35 -6.64 -52.19 24.80
CA ALA A 35 -5.69 -52.97 24.04
C ALA A 35 -5.89 -52.80 22.52
N GLY A 36 -4.86 -52.28 21.86
CA GLY A 36 -4.45 -52.64 20.50
C GLY A 36 -5.47 -52.48 19.38
N SER A 37 -5.96 -51.27 19.12
CA SER A 37 -6.43 -50.95 17.76
C SER A 37 -5.20 -50.75 16.87
N VAL A 38 -5.05 -51.61 15.86
CA VAL A 38 -3.99 -51.47 14.85
C VAL A 38 -4.28 -50.18 14.09
N SER A 39 -3.53 -49.12 14.38
CA SER A 39 -3.65 -47.83 13.69
C SER A 39 -3.56 -48.09 12.19
N ALA A 40 -4.65 -47.81 11.47
CA ALA A 40 -4.63 -47.83 10.02
C ALA A 40 -3.50 -46.91 9.54
N ALA A 41 -2.64 -47.43 8.66
CA ALA A 41 -1.51 -46.68 8.15
C ALA A 41 -2.00 -45.41 7.44
N ILE A 42 -1.42 -44.26 7.80
CA ILE A 42 -1.79 -42.96 7.23
C ILE A 42 -1.41 -42.95 5.75
N PRO A 43 -2.33 -42.59 4.84
CA PRO A 43 -2.01 -42.46 3.42
C PRO A 43 -0.84 -41.50 3.20
N SER A 44 0.14 -41.87 2.38
CA SER A 44 1.35 -41.06 2.12
C SER A 44 1.04 -39.63 1.66
N GLY A 45 -0.04 -39.44 0.88
CA GLY A 45 -0.51 -38.13 0.47
C GLY A 45 -1.14 -37.28 1.60
N ALA A 46 -1.65 -37.90 2.66
CA ALA A 46 -2.09 -37.17 3.86
C ALA A 46 -0.88 -36.70 4.68
N VAL A 47 0.20 -37.51 4.74
CA VAL A 47 1.44 -37.15 5.45
C VAL A 47 2.07 -35.86 4.90
N SER A 48 2.10 -35.67 3.58
CA SER A 48 2.64 -34.43 3.00
C SER A 48 1.80 -33.21 3.36
N ILE A 49 0.47 -33.34 3.38
CA ILE A 49 -0.43 -32.25 3.74
C ILE A 49 -0.31 -31.93 5.24
N PHE A 50 -0.24 -32.95 6.10
CA PHE A 50 -0.02 -32.77 7.53
C PHE A 50 1.28 -32.02 7.84
N ARG A 51 2.37 -32.31 7.11
CA ARG A 51 3.61 -31.55 7.25
C ARG A 51 3.42 -30.06 6.92
N GLN A 52 2.64 -29.74 5.88
CA GLN A 52 2.34 -28.34 5.53
C GLN A 52 1.45 -27.67 6.57
N VAL A 53 0.45 -28.39 7.10
CA VAL A 53 -0.40 -27.93 8.20
C VAL A 53 0.48 -27.60 9.41
N ASP A 54 1.36 -28.51 9.84
CA ASP A 54 2.24 -28.29 10.99
C ASP A 54 3.17 -27.08 10.78
N GLN A 55 3.77 -26.93 9.60
CA GLN A 55 4.60 -25.77 9.27
C GLN A 55 3.84 -24.45 9.34
N ASN A 56 2.56 -24.43 8.92
CA ASN A 56 1.73 -23.24 9.01
C ASN A 56 1.35 -22.93 10.47
N LEU A 57 1.02 -23.94 11.26
CA LEU A 57 0.74 -23.79 12.69
C LEU A 57 1.97 -23.24 13.44
N ASP A 58 3.16 -23.79 13.18
CA ASP A 58 4.41 -23.34 13.80
C ASP A 58 4.74 -21.88 13.44
N LYS A 59 4.48 -21.47 12.18
CA LYS A 59 4.65 -20.08 11.74
C LYS A 59 3.64 -19.15 12.43
N ALA A 60 2.39 -19.58 12.59
CA ALA A 60 1.38 -18.81 13.29
C ALA A 60 1.77 -18.58 14.76
N ASP A 61 2.16 -19.63 15.48
CA ASP A 61 2.67 -19.52 16.86
C ASP A 61 3.91 -18.61 16.93
N LYS A 62 4.85 -18.74 15.98
CA LYS A 62 6.05 -17.88 15.92
C LYS A 62 5.70 -16.40 15.73
N MET A 63 4.71 -16.07 14.89
CA MET A 63 4.26 -14.69 14.69
C MET A 63 3.62 -14.10 15.95
N LEU A 64 2.92 -14.92 16.74
CA LEU A 64 2.28 -14.49 17.98
C LEU A 64 3.28 -14.44 19.15
N GLY A 65 4.34 -15.24 19.13
CA GLY A 65 5.38 -15.29 20.16
C GLY A 65 6.46 -14.21 20.07
N GLU A 66 7.51 -14.38 20.88
CA GLU A 66 8.65 -13.44 21.00
C GLU A 66 9.42 -13.26 19.69
N ALA A 67 9.60 -14.34 18.92
CA ALA A 67 10.29 -14.27 17.63
C ALA A 67 9.55 -13.39 16.61
N GLY A 68 8.24 -13.18 16.80
CA GLY A 68 7.43 -12.26 16.03
C GLY A 68 7.52 -10.81 16.51
N ALA A 69 8.06 -10.53 17.70
CA ALA A 69 8.03 -9.20 18.33
C ALA A 69 8.80 -8.11 17.55
N GLN A 70 9.74 -8.51 16.70
CA GLN A 70 10.45 -7.61 15.79
C GLN A 70 9.56 -7.03 14.67
N TYR A 71 8.39 -7.62 14.43
CA TYR A 71 7.47 -7.16 13.41
C TYR A 71 6.36 -6.29 14.00
N ASP A 72 5.78 -5.45 13.15
CA ASP A 72 4.60 -4.66 13.49
C ASP A 72 3.41 -5.54 13.92
N LYS A 73 2.62 -5.06 14.89
CA LYS A 73 1.51 -5.82 15.48
C LYS A 73 0.42 -6.17 14.45
N ASP A 74 0.09 -5.27 13.53
CA ASP A 74 -0.91 -5.52 12.49
C ASP A 74 -0.42 -6.57 11.50
N TYR A 75 0.87 -6.50 11.12
CA TYR A 75 1.49 -7.54 10.30
C TYR A 75 1.44 -8.91 10.97
N ARG A 76 1.83 -9.01 12.25
CA ARG A 76 1.81 -10.27 13.01
C ARG A 76 0.41 -10.89 13.07
N ALA A 77 -0.61 -10.07 13.35
CA ALA A 77 -2.00 -10.52 13.41
C ALA A 77 -2.48 -11.08 12.07
N LYS A 78 -2.21 -10.35 10.96
CA LYS A 78 -2.61 -10.77 9.61
C LYS A 78 -1.88 -12.02 9.15
N GLU A 79 -0.57 -12.08 9.36
CA GLU A 79 0.24 -13.23 8.98
C GLU A 79 -0.18 -14.47 9.79
N ALA A 80 -0.36 -14.35 11.12
CA ALA A 80 -0.83 -15.47 11.94
C ALA A 80 -2.23 -15.97 11.50
N ALA A 81 -3.16 -15.05 11.22
CA ALA A 81 -4.49 -15.40 10.72
C ALA A 81 -4.46 -16.08 9.35
N ALA A 82 -3.59 -15.61 8.44
CA ALA A 82 -3.41 -16.22 7.12
C ALA A 82 -2.87 -17.65 7.24
N ARG A 83 -1.83 -17.87 8.07
CA ARG A 83 -1.27 -19.22 8.30
C ARG A 83 -2.27 -20.17 8.92
N LEU A 84 -3.07 -19.69 9.87
CA LEU A 84 -4.14 -20.47 10.48
C LEU A 84 -5.21 -20.87 9.44
N LYS A 85 -5.59 -19.95 8.54
CA LYS A 85 -6.50 -20.25 7.43
C LYS A 85 -5.95 -21.33 6.49
N ASP A 86 -4.67 -21.24 6.13
CA ASP A 86 -4.02 -22.24 5.28
C ASP A 86 -3.98 -23.62 5.97
N ALA A 87 -3.71 -23.66 7.27
CA ALA A 87 -3.74 -24.89 8.06
C ALA A 87 -5.13 -25.55 8.06
N LYS A 88 -6.20 -24.77 8.24
CA LYS A 88 -7.60 -25.27 8.15
C LYS A 88 -7.89 -25.85 6.77
N SER A 89 -7.53 -25.15 5.70
CA SER A 89 -7.75 -25.62 4.32
C SER A 89 -6.98 -26.90 4.01
N GLY A 90 -5.79 -27.06 4.59
CA GLY A 90 -5.03 -28.31 4.56
C GLY A 90 -5.81 -29.45 5.22
N MET A 91 -6.37 -29.24 6.42
CA MET A 91 -7.17 -30.24 7.12
C MET A 91 -8.46 -30.61 6.38
N GLU A 92 -9.17 -29.63 5.81
CA GLU A 92 -10.34 -29.87 4.95
C GLU A 92 -9.97 -30.72 3.72
N THR A 93 -8.79 -30.49 3.15
CA THR A 93 -8.31 -31.28 2.01
C THR A 93 -7.99 -32.72 2.42
N VAL A 94 -7.43 -32.93 3.62
CA VAL A 94 -7.21 -34.27 4.15
C VAL A 94 -8.54 -34.99 4.37
N GLU A 95 -9.52 -34.35 5.01
CA GLU A 95 -10.84 -34.95 5.23
C GLU A 95 -11.52 -35.29 3.91
N ARG A 96 -11.51 -34.38 2.93
CA ARG A 96 -12.12 -34.59 1.62
C ARG A 96 -11.46 -35.72 0.82
N ARG A 97 -10.12 -35.80 0.82
CA ARG A 97 -9.38 -36.76 -0.03
C ARG A 97 -9.16 -38.12 0.64
N TYR A 98 -9.02 -38.13 1.95
CA TYR A 98 -8.57 -39.30 2.72
C TYR A 98 -9.51 -39.67 3.87
N GLY A 99 -10.55 -38.89 4.17
CA GLY A 99 -11.45 -39.12 5.30
C GLY A 99 -12.22 -40.44 5.26
N ALA A 100 -12.45 -41.04 4.09
CA ALA A 100 -13.03 -42.39 3.98
C ALA A 100 -12.02 -43.51 4.33
N LYS A 101 -10.72 -43.21 4.27
CA LYS A 101 -9.61 -44.14 4.53
C LYS A 101 -8.96 -43.91 5.90
N MET A 102 -9.35 -42.84 6.58
CA MET A 102 -8.83 -42.45 7.89
C MET A 102 -9.98 -42.38 8.87
N ASP A 103 -9.78 -42.96 10.05
CA ASP A 103 -10.71 -42.76 11.14
C ASP A 103 -10.71 -41.27 11.55
N LYS A 104 -11.89 -40.67 11.75
CA LYS A 104 -12.01 -39.31 12.29
C LYS A 104 -11.39 -39.20 13.69
N ALA A 105 -11.31 -40.30 14.42
CA ALA A 105 -10.62 -40.42 15.70
C ALA A 105 -9.13 -40.72 15.57
N ALA A 106 -8.55 -40.71 14.35
CA ALA A 106 -7.12 -40.90 14.17
C ALA A 106 -6.33 -39.85 14.99
N PRO A 107 -5.36 -40.26 15.84
CA PRO A 107 -4.63 -39.35 16.72
C PRO A 107 -4.00 -38.14 16.00
N ASP A 108 -3.55 -38.33 14.76
CA ASP A 108 -2.98 -37.27 13.92
C ASP A 108 -3.98 -36.19 13.48
N LEU A 109 -5.24 -36.55 13.26
CA LEU A 109 -6.30 -35.58 12.95
C LEU A 109 -6.71 -34.82 14.21
N VAL A 110 -6.93 -35.57 15.30
CA VAL A 110 -7.38 -35.03 16.58
C VAL A 110 -6.38 -34.01 17.12
N SER A 111 -5.09 -34.35 17.13
CA SER A 111 -4.03 -33.45 17.62
C SER A 111 -3.92 -32.15 16.81
N ARG A 112 -4.01 -32.22 15.48
CA ARG A 112 -3.92 -31.02 14.61
C ARG A 112 -5.16 -30.14 14.70
N ASN A 113 -6.35 -30.73 14.77
CA ASN A 113 -7.58 -29.98 15.02
C ASN A 113 -7.54 -29.27 16.39
N ALA A 114 -7.01 -29.93 17.42
CA ALA A 114 -6.81 -29.30 18.72
C ALA A 114 -5.82 -28.12 18.65
N ARG A 115 -4.68 -28.27 17.94
CA ARG A 115 -3.72 -27.17 17.73
C ARG A 115 -4.34 -26.00 16.96
N ILE A 116 -5.16 -26.28 15.94
CA ILE A 116 -5.89 -25.25 15.19
C ILE A 116 -6.82 -24.47 16.12
N ALA A 117 -7.60 -25.14 16.96
CA ALA A 117 -8.52 -24.49 17.90
C ALA A 117 -7.79 -23.64 18.96
N ASP A 118 -6.65 -24.11 19.48
CA ASP A 118 -5.80 -23.31 20.38
C ASP A 118 -5.27 -22.05 19.70
N LEU A 119 -4.75 -22.18 18.47
CA LEU A 119 -4.26 -21.04 17.69
C LEU A 119 -5.36 -20.06 17.29
N GLU A 120 -6.58 -20.52 16.99
CA GLU A 120 -7.74 -19.64 16.79
C GLU A 120 -7.99 -18.74 17.99
N THR A 121 -7.96 -19.33 19.18
CA THR A 121 -8.14 -18.61 20.45
C THR A 121 -7.03 -17.57 20.63
N LYS A 122 -5.77 -17.96 20.40
CA LYS A 122 -4.61 -17.05 20.50
C LYS A 122 -4.67 -15.89 19.48
N VAL A 123 -4.99 -16.18 18.22
CA VAL A 123 -5.12 -15.16 17.17
C VAL A 123 -6.25 -14.18 17.50
N GLY A 124 -7.39 -14.68 17.97
CA GLY A 124 -8.51 -13.85 18.41
C GLY A 124 -8.13 -12.92 19.56
N ALA A 125 -7.55 -13.48 20.63
CA ALA A 125 -7.10 -12.70 21.79
C ALA A 125 -6.05 -11.65 21.41
N PHE A 126 -5.10 -11.98 20.53
CA PHE A 126 -4.11 -11.04 20.03
C PHE A 126 -4.75 -9.89 19.24
N GLY A 127 -5.74 -10.19 18.39
CA GLY A 127 -6.51 -9.19 17.66
C GLY A 127 -7.28 -8.23 18.57
N GLU A 128 -7.90 -8.74 19.63
CA GLU A 128 -8.62 -7.94 20.63
C GLU A 128 -7.68 -7.02 21.42
N GLN A 129 -6.53 -7.55 21.85
CA GLN A 129 -5.48 -6.76 22.51
C GLN A 129 -4.99 -5.62 21.61
N MET A 130 -4.78 -5.90 20.32
CA MET A 130 -4.37 -4.91 19.34
C MET A 130 -5.45 -3.85 19.11
N SER A 131 -6.72 -4.25 18.94
CA SER A 131 -7.83 -3.29 18.77
C SER A 131 -7.95 -2.35 19.97
N THR A 132 -7.78 -2.89 21.18
CA THR A 132 -7.77 -2.10 22.41
C THR A 132 -6.60 -1.12 22.45
N ALA A 133 -5.39 -1.56 22.09
CA ALA A 133 -4.22 -0.70 22.03
C ALA A 133 -4.38 0.43 21.00
N ILE A 134 -4.89 0.12 19.79
CA ILE A 134 -5.14 1.12 18.74
C ILE A 134 -6.15 2.16 19.21
N LYS A 135 -7.25 1.74 19.85
CA LYS A 135 -8.24 2.67 20.41
C LYS A 135 -7.63 3.57 21.49
N GLY A 136 -6.78 3.01 22.34
CA GLY A 136 -6.05 3.78 23.36
C GLY A 136 -5.10 4.81 22.75
N GLU A 137 -4.33 4.42 21.74
CA GLU A 137 -3.41 5.31 21.02
C GLU A 137 -4.16 6.41 20.23
N ALA A 138 -5.29 6.06 19.60
CA ALA A 138 -6.14 7.03 18.92
C ALA A 138 -6.70 8.07 19.89
N ALA A 139 -7.24 7.64 21.04
CA ALA A 139 -7.72 8.55 22.08
C ALA A 139 -6.61 9.46 22.61
N ALA A 140 -5.40 8.92 22.84
CA ALA A 140 -4.24 9.71 23.27
C ALA A 140 -3.80 10.72 22.20
N ARG A 141 -3.83 10.33 20.92
CA ARG A 141 -3.52 11.23 19.80
C ARG A 141 -4.57 12.34 19.67
N ASP A 142 -5.85 12.02 19.80
CA ASP A 142 -6.93 13.01 19.75
C ASP A 142 -6.80 14.04 20.87
N GLU A 143 -6.46 13.61 22.08
CA GLU A 143 -6.22 14.51 23.21
C GLU A 143 -4.99 15.41 22.98
N LYS A 144 -3.91 14.84 22.43
CA LYS A 144 -2.73 15.61 22.02
C LYS A 144 -3.08 16.63 20.94
N ASN A 145 -3.83 16.23 19.90
CA ASN A 145 -4.24 17.11 18.81
C ASN A 145 -5.14 18.25 19.30
N LYS A 146 -6.07 17.99 20.23
CA LYS A 146 -6.87 19.04 20.88
C LYS A 146 -6.00 20.05 21.61
N THR A 147 -4.98 19.56 22.33
CA THR A 147 -4.04 20.41 23.05
C THR A 147 -3.20 21.27 22.10
N GLU A 148 -2.71 20.69 21.00
CA GLU A 148 -1.95 21.41 19.97
C GLU A 148 -2.80 22.42 19.21
N ALA A 149 -4.05 22.07 18.87
CA ALA A 149 -5.00 22.99 18.22
C ALA A 149 -5.31 24.19 19.14
N ALA A 150 -5.56 23.96 20.43
CA ALA A 150 -5.75 25.04 21.40
C ALA A 150 -4.51 25.95 21.51
N ALA A 151 -3.30 25.37 21.46
CA ALA A 151 -2.06 26.15 21.46
C ALA A 151 -1.88 26.97 20.17
N GLN A 152 -2.24 26.42 19.00
CA GLN A 152 -2.19 27.13 17.72
C GLN A 152 -3.22 28.26 17.65
N GLU A 153 -4.45 28.04 18.12
CA GLU A 153 -5.46 29.10 18.21
C GLU A 153 -5.00 30.24 19.12
N ALA A 154 -4.37 29.92 20.27
CA ALA A 154 -3.80 30.93 21.15
C ALA A 154 -2.66 31.73 20.48
N GLN A 155 -1.80 31.08 19.69
CA GLN A 155 -0.75 31.74 18.92
C GLN A 155 -1.33 32.62 17.79
N ALA A 156 -2.30 32.12 17.04
CA ALA A 156 -2.97 32.87 15.97
C ALA A 156 -3.72 34.09 16.51
N ALA A 157 -4.35 33.98 17.68
CA ALA A 157 -4.97 35.11 18.37
C ALA A 157 -3.92 36.16 18.78
N ALA A 158 -2.75 35.73 19.27
CA ALA A 158 -1.64 36.61 19.62
C ALA A 158 -1.02 37.31 18.40
N GLU A 159 -0.88 36.62 17.27
CA GLU A 159 -0.40 37.20 16.01
C GLU A 159 -1.41 38.17 15.40
N THR A 160 -2.70 37.85 15.43
CA THR A 160 -3.77 38.76 14.99
C THR A 160 -3.78 40.03 15.84
N ALA A 161 -3.55 39.92 17.15
CA ALA A 161 -3.39 41.08 18.03
C ALA A 161 -2.13 41.91 17.70
N ARG A 162 -1.03 41.28 17.27
CA ARG A 162 0.18 41.97 16.77
C ARG A 162 -0.05 42.64 15.42
N GLN A 163 -0.75 41.98 14.50
CA GLN A 163 -1.05 42.53 13.18
C GLN A 163 -2.05 43.70 13.27
N LYS A 164 -3.05 43.65 14.15
CA LYS A 164 -3.92 44.82 14.42
C LYS A 164 -3.14 46.04 14.94
N LYS A 165 -1.98 45.85 15.59
CA LYS A 165 -1.05 46.94 15.93
C LYS A 165 -0.18 47.39 14.75
N GLY A 166 0.04 46.55 13.74
CA GLY A 166 0.86 46.86 12.54
C GLY A 166 0.07 47.40 11.33
N VAL A 167 -1.21 47.06 11.18
CA VAL A 167 -2.06 47.43 10.03
C VAL A 167 -2.55 48.88 10.08
N ALA A 168 -2.35 49.60 11.20
CA ALA A 168 -2.49 51.06 11.21
C ALA A 168 -1.42 51.78 10.33
N ALA A 169 -0.41 51.06 9.82
CA ALA A 169 0.71 51.66 9.08
C ALA A 169 0.79 51.29 7.58
N ALA A 170 -0.05 50.40 7.04
CA ALA A 170 0.13 49.95 5.66
C ALA A 170 -1.18 49.50 4.99
N ALA A 171 -1.93 50.46 4.47
CA ALA A 171 -3.00 50.21 3.52
C ALA A 171 -2.81 51.10 2.28
N ALA A 172 -2.03 50.64 1.31
CA ALA A 172 -2.09 51.13 -0.05
C ALA A 172 -1.56 50.08 -1.05
N THR A 173 -2.39 49.79 -2.05
CA THR A 173 -2.12 49.17 -3.37
C THR A 173 -1.75 47.68 -3.47
N ALA A 174 -2.65 46.89 -4.06
CA ALA A 174 -2.37 45.55 -4.62
C ALA A 174 -2.44 45.61 -6.15
N ALA A 175 -1.32 45.29 -6.79
CA ALA A 175 -1.12 45.16 -8.24
C ALA A 175 -1.04 43.66 -8.61
N PRO A 176 -1.23 43.26 -9.89
CA PRO A 176 -1.22 41.86 -10.30
C PRO A 176 0.15 41.21 -10.03
N ALA A 177 0.12 40.07 -9.34
CA ALA A 177 1.32 39.35 -8.91
C ALA A 177 2.09 38.80 -10.11
N SER A 178 3.28 39.33 -10.36
CA SER A 178 4.28 38.68 -11.20
C SER A 178 4.68 37.33 -10.59
N ALA A 179 4.95 36.35 -11.44
CA ALA A 179 5.37 35.02 -10.99
C ALA A 179 6.64 35.13 -10.12
N PRO A 180 6.67 34.52 -8.92
CA PRO A 180 7.84 34.60 -8.05
C PRO A 180 9.05 33.94 -8.74
N ALA A 181 10.17 34.66 -8.78
CA ALA A 181 11.45 34.10 -9.18
C ALA A 181 11.93 33.17 -8.05
N GLY A 182 12.07 31.87 -8.33
CA GLY A 182 12.63 30.90 -7.38
C GLY A 182 11.81 29.61 -7.22
N ALA A 183 12.11 28.88 -6.14
CA ALA A 183 11.45 27.63 -5.79
C ALA A 183 10.00 27.88 -5.33
N ALA A 184 9.02 27.39 -6.07
CA ALA A 184 7.60 27.60 -5.80
C ALA A 184 6.75 26.52 -6.50
N ILE A 185 5.52 26.33 -6.02
CA ILE A 185 4.49 25.61 -6.79
C ILE A 185 3.43 26.62 -7.21
N LEU A 186 3.23 26.74 -8.52
CA LEU A 186 2.25 27.61 -9.15
C LEU A 186 1.04 26.77 -9.55
N PHE A 187 -0.16 27.35 -9.47
CA PHE A 187 -1.41 26.64 -9.80
C PHE A 187 -2.21 27.42 -10.83
N SER A 188 -2.99 26.70 -11.64
CA SER A 188 -3.89 27.28 -12.64
C SER A 188 -5.12 26.40 -12.85
N LYS A 189 -6.19 26.98 -13.39
CA LYS A 189 -7.37 26.26 -13.87
C LYS A 189 -7.19 25.65 -15.26
N SER A 190 -6.05 25.88 -15.90
CA SER A 190 -5.72 25.35 -17.23
C SER A 190 -4.28 24.82 -17.27
N PRO A 191 -3.92 23.96 -18.25
CA PRO A 191 -2.55 23.47 -18.39
C PRO A 191 -1.54 24.62 -18.42
N ILE A 192 -0.44 24.46 -17.68
CA ILE A 192 0.57 25.50 -17.51
C ILE A 192 1.74 25.23 -18.46
N ASP A 193 2.06 26.19 -19.33
CA ASP A 193 3.33 26.20 -20.06
C ASP A 193 4.48 26.53 -19.09
N PRO A 194 5.44 25.62 -18.87
CA PRO A 194 6.55 25.86 -17.94
C PRO A 194 7.46 27.04 -18.35
N ASN A 195 7.50 27.38 -19.64
CA ASN A 195 8.33 28.47 -20.15
C ASN A 195 7.64 29.84 -20.05
N ASN A 196 6.30 29.87 -20.11
CA ASN A 196 5.50 31.08 -20.01
C ASN A 196 4.25 30.86 -19.15
N PRO A 197 4.40 30.73 -17.82
CA PRO A 197 3.28 30.45 -16.95
C PRO A 197 2.32 31.64 -16.89
N THR A 198 1.07 31.43 -17.31
CA THR A 198 0.00 32.45 -17.34
C THR A 198 -1.24 31.94 -16.61
N ASN A 199 -2.22 32.82 -16.36
CA ASN A 199 -3.50 32.48 -15.72
C ASN A 199 -3.35 31.74 -14.37
N LEU A 200 -2.38 32.19 -13.57
CA LEU A 200 -2.09 31.60 -12.27
C LEU A 200 -3.13 32.05 -11.23
N THR A 201 -3.56 31.13 -10.37
CA THR A 201 -4.49 31.41 -9.26
C THR A 201 -4.13 30.57 -8.04
N LYS A 202 -4.56 31.02 -6.86
CA LYS A 202 -4.53 30.24 -5.61
C LYS A 202 -5.93 30.02 -5.03
N SER A 203 -6.97 30.33 -5.79
CA SER A 203 -8.36 30.21 -5.34
C SER A 203 -9.16 29.42 -6.38
N PHE A 204 -9.80 28.35 -5.90
CA PHE A 204 -10.56 27.39 -6.67
C PHE A 204 -11.94 27.18 -6.04
N GLN A 205 -12.91 26.80 -6.87
CA GLN A 205 -14.20 26.30 -6.47
C GLN A 205 -14.21 24.77 -6.60
N ALA A 206 -15.04 24.08 -5.80
CA ALA A 206 -15.22 22.65 -5.94
C ALA A 206 -15.69 22.31 -7.37
N GLY A 207 -15.01 21.35 -8.00
CA GLY A 207 -15.23 20.95 -9.39
C GLY A 207 -14.38 21.72 -10.42
N ASP A 208 -13.63 22.75 -10.02
CA ASP A 208 -12.65 23.37 -10.92
C ASP A 208 -11.56 22.36 -11.30
N SER A 209 -11.09 22.46 -12.55
CA SER A 209 -9.85 21.82 -12.99
C SER A 209 -8.65 22.46 -12.27
N ILE A 210 -7.65 21.65 -11.91
CA ILE A 210 -6.46 22.11 -11.18
C ILE A 210 -5.20 21.52 -11.81
N TYR A 211 -4.29 22.41 -12.23
CA TYR A 211 -2.98 22.09 -12.76
C TYR A 211 -1.90 22.77 -11.91
N GLY A 212 -0.76 22.10 -11.75
CA GLY A 212 0.38 22.58 -10.99
C GLY A 212 1.64 22.69 -11.84
N LEU A 213 2.48 23.67 -11.53
CA LEU A 213 3.84 23.77 -12.03
C LEU A 213 4.76 23.91 -10.82
N ILE A 214 5.52 22.85 -10.55
CA ILE A 214 6.57 22.86 -9.54
C ILE A 214 7.81 23.47 -10.18
N ARG A 215 8.37 24.52 -9.58
CA ARG A 215 9.67 25.10 -9.94
C ARG A 215 10.62 24.96 -8.76
N VAL A 216 11.85 24.59 -9.05
CA VAL A 216 12.92 24.45 -8.07
C VAL A 216 14.13 25.29 -8.49
N ALA A 217 15.00 25.61 -7.54
CA ALA A 217 16.15 26.48 -7.80
C ALA A 217 17.24 25.81 -8.66
N LYS A 218 17.29 24.49 -8.67
CA LYS A 218 18.34 23.67 -9.31
C LYS A 218 17.71 22.54 -10.11
N PRO A 219 18.38 21.98 -11.12
CA PRO A 219 17.91 20.80 -11.82
C PRO A 219 17.64 19.62 -10.87
N TRP A 220 16.67 18.76 -11.21
CA TRP A 220 16.37 17.57 -10.40
C TRP A 220 17.59 16.67 -10.23
N ARG A 221 18.44 16.56 -11.25
CA ARG A 221 19.72 15.83 -11.17
C ARG A 221 20.59 16.30 -10.02
N GLU A 222 20.67 17.61 -9.81
CA GLU A 222 21.51 18.20 -8.76
C GLU A 222 20.86 18.00 -7.39
N ILE A 223 19.56 18.27 -7.28
CA ILE A 223 18.79 18.13 -6.03
C ILE A 223 18.93 16.72 -5.46
N TYR A 224 18.74 15.69 -6.29
CA TYR A 224 18.78 14.29 -5.88
C TYR A 224 20.16 13.63 -6.02
N ASN A 225 21.23 14.41 -6.24
CA ASN A 225 22.60 13.93 -6.46
C ASN A 225 22.66 12.76 -7.47
N ALA A 226 21.91 12.88 -8.57
CA ALA A 226 21.61 11.81 -9.50
C ALA A 226 22.55 11.79 -10.72
N LYS A 227 23.84 12.09 -10.53
CA LYS A 227 24.88 12.30 -11.56
C LYS A 227 24.66 11.52 -12.86
N ASN A 228 24.93 10.22 -12.87
CA ASN A 228 24.83 9.36 -14.06
C ASN A 228 23.55 8.52 -14.07
N LYS A 229 22.54 8.87 -13.27
CA LYS A 229 21.30 8.10 -13.24
C LYS A 229 20.46 8.43 -14.47
N SER A 230 19.90 7.39 -15.06
CA SER A 230 18.92 7.47 -16.16
C SER A 230 17.52 7.76 -15.66
N GLU A 231 17.30 7.73 -14.34
CA GLU A 231 16.00 8.02 -13.73
C GLU A 231 16.15 8.73 -12.38
N VAL A 232 15.19 9.58 -12.05
CA VAL A 232 15.09 10.30 -10.77
C VAL A 232 13.67 10.21 -10.25
N ALA A 233 13.50 9.68 -9.03
CA ALA A 233 12.20 9.62 -8.35
C ALA A 233 12.04 10.83 -7.44
N ILE A 234 11.04 11.66 -7.74
CA ILE A 234 10.70 12.88 -7.01
C ILE A 234 9.54 12.60 -6.06
N MET A 235 9.69 12.88 -4.77
CA MET A 235 8.59 12.76 -3.82
C MET A 235 7.75 14.06 -3.79
N VAL A 236 6.55 13.98 -4.33
CA VAL A 236 5.51 15.01 -4.25
C VAL A 236 4.55 14.64 -3.13
N VAL A 237 4.19 15.61 -2.29
CA VAL A 237 3.24 15.42 -1.19
C VAL A 237 2.10 16.41 -1.35
N MET A 238 0.87 15.91 -1.30
CA MET A 238 -0.34 16.72 -1.13
C MET A 238 -0.83 16.57 0.30
N LYS A 239 -1.15 17.68 0.95
CA LYS A 239 -1.65 17.73 2.32
C LYS A 239 -2.93 18.56 2.40
N VAL A 240 -3.97 17.98 2.97
CA VAL A 240 -5.23 18.66 3.28
C VAL A 240 -5.62 18.34 4.72
N GLY A 241 -5.66 19.36 5.58
CA GLY A 241 -5.80 19.18 7.02
C GLY A 241 -4.70 18.29 7.60
N SER A 242 -5.08 17.21 8.29
CA SER A 242 -4.17 16.20 8.84
C SER A 242 -3.83 15.07 7.87
N SER A 243 -4.48 15.00 6.70
CA SER A 243 -4.23 13.97 5.69
C SER A 243 -3.04 14.33 4.81
N GLU A 244 -2.13 13.38 4.58
CA GLU A 244 -1.00 13.52 3.68
C GLU A 244 -0.97 12.35 2.68
N THR A 245 -0.98 12.69 1.40
CA THR A 245 -0.84 11.74 0.29
C THR A 245 0.54 11.92 -0.33
N LEU A 246 1.35 10.87 -0.21
CA LEU A 246 2.71 10.85 -0.71
C LEU A 246 2.76 10.16 -2.07
N GLN A 247 3.55 10.74 -2.95
CA GLN A 247 3.71 10.23 -4.30
C GLN A 247 5.16 10.29 -4.76
N TYR A 248 5.63 9.20 -5.37
CA TYR A 248 6.83 9.24 -6.20
C TYR A 248 6.46 9.47 -7.67
N VAL A 249 7.10 10.45 -8.29
CA VAL A 249 7.06 10.73 -9.74
C VAL A 249 8.47 10.48 -10.29
N THR A 250 8.62 9.47 -11.14
CA THR A 250 9.90 9.06 -11.72
C THR A 250 10.09 9.67 -13.10
N LEU A 251 11.11 10.50 -13.24
CA LEU A 251 11.53 11.08 -14.52
C LEU A 251 12.52 10.12 -15.20
N LYS A 252 12.29 9.78 -16.47
CA LYS A 252 13.07 8.75 -17.20
C LYS A 252 13.96 9.28 -18.32
N LYS A 253 13.85 10.57 -18.66
CA LYS A 253 14.65 11.17 -19.73
C LYS A 253 15.47 12.36 -19.25
N PRO A 254 16.66 12.59 -19.84
CA PRO A 254 17.52 13.72 -19.50
C PRO A 254 16.79 15.06 -19.55
N GLU A 255 15.94 15.33 -20.55
CA GLU A 255 15.23 16.62 -20.63
C GLU A 255 14.35 16.92 -19.42
N PHE A 256 13.77 15.88 -18.80
CA PHE A 256 12.98 16.05 -17.57
C PHE A 256 13.90 16.10 -16.35
N ILE A 257 14.89 15.22 -16.26
CA ILE A 257 15.83 15.12 -15.12
C ILE A 257 16.70 16.38 -14.97
N ASP A 258 17.09 16.98 -16.08
CA ASP A 258 17.95 18.17 -16.15
C ASP A 258 17.13 19.47 -16.16
N SER A 259 15.80 19.37 -16.14
CA SER A 259 14.92 20.52 -15.90
C SER A 259 14.91 20.91 -14.43
N ASN A 260 14.54 22.16 -14.17
CA ASN A 260 14.28 22.70 -12.83
C ASN A 260 12.77 22.88 -12.57
N TYR A 261 11.93 22.14 -13.30
CA TYR A 261 10.49 22.20 -13.15
C TYR A 261 9.82 20.84 -13.35
N LEU A 262 8.59 20.70 -12.88
CA LEU A 262 7.72 19.56 -13.13
C LEU A 262 6.29 20.04 -13.29
N VAL A 263 5.68 19.76 -14.46
CA VAL A 263 4.24 19.95 -14.67
C VAL A 263 3.50 18.82 -13.96
N LEU A 264 2.45 19.17 -13.22
CA LEU A 264 1.67 18.25 -12.41
C LEU A 264 0.18 18.38 -12.74
N ASP A 265 -0.44 17.24 -13.06
CA ASP A 265 -1.89 17.12 -13.19
C ASP A 265 -2.49 16.82 -11.81
N ILE A 266 -3.28 17.74 -11.23
CA ILE A 266 -3.87 17.59 -9.88
C ILE A 266 -5.32 17.11 -9.98
N ALA A 267 -6.17 17.92 -10.61
CA ALA A 267 -7.54 17.58 -10.96
C ALA A 267 -7.76 17.99 -12.43
N PRO A 268 -7.11 17.31 -13.38
CA PRO A 268 -7.09 17.71 -14.79
C PRO A 268 -8.39 17.33 -15.49
N GLU A 269 -8.69 18.00 -16.59
CA GLU A 269 -9.64 17.45 -17.58
C GLU A 269 -8.99 16.20 -18.23
N PRO A 270 -9.73 15.09 -18.44
CA PRO A 270 -9.16 13.84 -18.94
C PRO A 270 -8.40 13.95 -20.27
N GLU A 271 -8.83 14.85 -21.14
CA GLU A 271 -8.26 15.17 -22.45
C GLU A 271 -7.01 16.06 -22.36
N LYS A 272 -6.80 16.76 -21.24
CA LYS A 272 -5.69 17.70 -21.01
C LYS A 272 -4.61 17.15 -20.06
N MET A 273 -4.68 15.87 -19.71
CA MET A 273 -3.65 15.17 -18.92
C MET A 273 -2.33 15.03 -19.69
N THR A 274 -1.49 16.05 -19.64
CA THR A 274 -0.24 16.10 -20.42
C THR A 274 0.92 15.44 -19.69
N ALA A 275 1.08 15.69 -18.39
CA ALA A 275 2.15 15.10 -17.59
C ALA A 275 1.83 13.65 -17.25
N TYR A 276 0.59 13.36 -16.89
CA TYR A 276 0.18 12.03 -16.42
C TYR A 276 0.15 10.96 -17.52
N LYS A 277 -0.10 11.35 -18.78
CA LYS A 277 -0.05 10.45 -19.94
C LYS A 277 1.34 10.35 -20.57
N ASN A 278 2.33 11.10 -20.10
CA ASN A 278 3.66 11.08 -20.67
C ASN A 278 4.40 9.79 -20.25
N PRO A 279 4.81 8.91 -21.18
CA PRO A 279 5.49 7.66 -20.84
C PRO A 279 6.86 7.84 -20.15
N ASP A 280 7.44 9.03 -20.25
CA ASP A 280 8.73 9.38 -19.66
C ASP A 280 8.62 9.98 -18.25
N ILE A 281 7.39 10.21 -17.77
CA ILE A 281 7.07 10.65 -16.41
C ILE A 281 6.18 9.59 -15.77
N VAL A 282 6.78 8.74 -14.94
CA VAL A 282 6.09 7.58 -14.35
C VAL A 282 5.64 7.90 -12.94
N PHE A 283 4.33 7.87 -12.76
CA PHE A 283 3.71 8.05 -11.46
C PHE A 283 3.68 6.70 -10.73
N GLY A 284 4.16 6.68 -9.48
CA GLY A 284 4.23 5.45 -8.68
C GLY A 284 2.87 4.80 -8.48
N GLU A 285 2.86 3.48 -8.25
CA GLU A 285 1.66 2.74 -7.88
C GLU A 285 1.61 2.56 -6.35
N SER A 286 0.46 2.81 -5.74
CA SER A 286 0.22 2.51 -4.31
C SER A 286 -0.38 1.11 -4.14
N LYS A 287 -0.57 0.69 -2.88
CA LYS A 287 -1.27 -0.58 -2.57
C LYS A 287 -2.64 -0.61 -3.28
N GLY A 288 -2.93 -1.71 -3.98
CA GLY A 288 -4.15 -1.88 -4.78
C GLY A 288 -4.10 -1.25 -6.19
N ASN A 289 -2.91 -1.16 -6.80
CA ASN A 289 -2.68 -0.73 -8.19
C ASN A 289 -3.26 0.64 -8.57
N ARG A 290 -3.51 1.51 -7.59
CA ARG A 290 -3.86 2.90 -7.88
C ARG A 290 -2.58 3.60 -8.29
N LYS A 291 -2.42 3.86 -9.60
CA LYS A 291 -1.44 4.84 -10.08
C LYS A 291 -1.73 6.13 -9.29
N ILE A 292 -0.76 6.53 -8.50
CA ILE A 292 -0.82 7.74 -7.68
C ILE A 292 -0.76 8.93 -8.66
N GLY A 293 -1.23 10.12 -8.31
CA GLY A 293 -1.29 11.27 -9.23
C GLY A 293 -2.69 11.87 -9.26
N PRO A 294 -3.19 12.38 -10.40
CA PRO A 294 -4.53 12.92 -10.49
C PRO A 294 -5.61 11.93 -10.05
N ILE A 295 -5.41 10.62 -10.22
CA ILE A 295 -6.32 9.60 -9.65
C ILE A 295 -6.39 9.70 -8.13
N ALA A 296 -5.25 9.75 -7.43
CA ALA A 296 -5.22 9.86 -5.97
C ALA A 296 -5.69 11.25 -5.50
N PHE A 297 -5.24 12.31 -6.16
CA PHE A 297 -5.58 13.68 -5.78
C PHE A 297 -7.08 13.97 -5.93
N THR A 298 -7.71 13.54 -7.04
CA THR A 298 -9.17 13.68 -7.21
C THR A 298 -9.95 12.84 -6.21
N TYR A 299 -9.46 11.65 -5.85
CA TYR A 299 -10.07 10.83 -4.79
C TYR A 299 -10.06 11.57 -3.45
N ASP A 300 -8.91 12.13 -3.06
CA ASP A 300 -8.76 12.86 -1.78
C ASP A 300 -9.61 14.14 -1.77
N LEU A 301 -9.61 14.90 -2.86
CA LEU A 301 -10.45 16.10 -3.00
C LEU A 301 -11.95 15.75 -2.89
N ALA A 302 -12.37 14.60 -3.41
CA ALA A 302 -13.76 14.15 -3.32
C ALA A 302 -14.21 13.79 -1.88
N GLN A 303 -13.27 13.55 -0.96
CA GLN A 303 -13.58 13.28 0.45
C GLN A 303 -13.74 14.55 1.28
N LEU A 304 -13.50 15.73 0.72
CA LEU A 304 -13.59 16.98 1.48
C LEU A 304 -15.05 17.30 1.83
N PRO A 305 -15.34 17.70 3.08
CA PRO A 305 -16.66 18.18 3.45
C PRO A 305 -16.93 19.55 2.81
N ALA A 306 -18.19 19.97 2.78
CA ALA A 306 -18.56 21.33 2.39
C ALA A 306 -17.77 22.39 3.21
N GLY A 307 -17.39 23.48 2.57
CA GLY A 307 -16.66 24.58 3.17
C GLY A 307 -15.41 24.98 2.39
N LYS A 308 -14.52 25.71 3.07
CA LYS A 308 -13.27 26.22 2.53
C LYS A 308 -12.08 25.46 3.10
N HIS A 309 -11.22 24.94 2.24
CA HIS A 309 -10.06 24.12 2.58
C HIS A 309 -8.78 24.71 2.02
N THR A 310 -7.68 24.58 2.76
CA THR A 310 -6.33 24.88 2.23
C THR A 310 -5.64 23.57 1.84
N VAL A 311 -5.28 23.46 0.58
CA VAL A 311 -4.50 22.35 0.03
C VAL A 311 -3.05 22.80 -0.09
N ASN A 312 -2.14 22.04 0.51
CA ASN A 312 -0.70 22.29 0.45
C ASN A 312 -0.04 21.23 -0.43
N LEU A 313 0.78 21.66 -1.38
CA LEU A 313 1.68 20.78 -2.12
C LEU A 313 3.13 21.14 -1.78
N PHE A 314 3.97 20.12 -1.69
CA PHE A 314 5.41 20.32 -1.59
C PHE A 314 6.18 19.15 -2.18
N VAL A 315 7.40 19.43 -2.64
CA VAL A 315 8.39 18.41 -2.99
C VAL A 315 9.39 18.32 -1.86
N ARG A 316 9.69 17.11 -1.40
CA ARG A 316 10.70 16.91 -0.37
C ARG A 316 11.68 15.79 -0.69
N ASP A 317 12.90 15.90 -0.18
CA ASP A 317 13.89 14.83 -0.14
C ASP A 317 14.51 14.78 1.27
N TYR A 318 14.50 13.60 1.92
CA TYR A 318 15.04 13.36 3.27
C TYR A 318 14.78 14.46 4.35
N GLY A 319 13.67 15.20 4.25
CA GLY A 319 13.27 16.23 5.22
C GLY A 319 13.33 17.66 4.67
N ASP A 320 14.12 17.90 3.62
CA ASP A 320 14.22 19.20 2.95
C ASP A 320 13.04 19.42 2.01
N LYS A 321 12.43 20.61 2.04
CA LYS A 321 11.38 21.01 1.08
C LYS A 321 11.98 21.84 -0.04
N HIS A 322 12.10 21.27 -1.23
CA HIS A 322 12.70 21.95 -2.39
C HIS A 322 11.76 22.92 -3.09
N ALA A 323 10.45 22.71 -2.96
CA ALA A 323 9.41 23.61 -3.42
C ALA A 323 8.15 23.39 -2.59
N SER A 324 7.38 24.46 -2.39
CA SER A 324 6.06 24.39 -1.76
C SER A 324 5.11 25.41 -2.37
N GLY A 325 3.83 25.11 -2.34
CA GLY A 325 2.77 26.05 -2.65
C GLY A 325 1.46 25.59 -2.01
N SER A 326 0.54 26.53 -1.85
CA SER A 326 -0.80 26.25 -1.36
C SER A 326 -1.84 26.98 -2.21
N PHE A 327 -3.04 26.40 -2.23
CA PHE A 327 -4.23 27.02 -2.77
C PHE A 327 -5.41 26.77 -1.85
N GLU A 328 -6.41 27.63 -1.95
CA GLU A 328 -7.70 27.49 -1.30
C GLU A 328 -8.71 26.91 -2.28
N ILE A 329 -9.52 25.97 -1.80
CA ILE A 329 -10.66 25.43 -2.53
C ILE A 329 -11.92 25.54 -1.68
N GLU A 330 -13.00 26.06 -2.26
CA GLU A 330 -14.26 26.29 -1.57
C GLU A 330 -15.41 25.65 -2.34
N GLY A 331 -16.37 25.06 -1.62
CA GLY A 331 -17.58 24.55 -2.25
C GLY A 331 -18.55 23.93 -1.26
N THR A 332 -19.80 23.79 -1.69
CA THR A 332 -20.86 23.14 -0.90
C THR A 332 -20.94 21.63 -1.15
N ASP A 333 -20.33 21.13 -2.23
CA ASP A 333 -20.23 19.71 -2.56
C ASP A 333 -18.95 19.42 -3.37
N PHE A 334 -18.18 18.42 -2.95
CA PHE A 334 -16.95 17.99 -3.61
C PHE A 334 -17.13 16.71 -4.46
N LYS A 335 -18.37 16.18 -4.58
CA LYS A 335 -18.68 15.00 -5.39
C LYS A 335 -18.29 15.12 -6.87
N ALA A 336 -18.19 16.33 -7.41
CA ALA A 336 -17.68 16.56 -8.77
C ALA A 336 -16.27 15.93 -8.97
N TYR A 337 -15.45 15.87 -7.91
CA TYR A 337 -14.15 15.21 -7.97
C TYR A 337 -14.23 13.68 -7.92
N ALA A 338 -15.31 13.09 -7.40
CA ALA A 338 -15.55 11.64 -7.50
C ALA A 338 -15.86 11.25 -8.95
N ASP A 339 -16.70 12.03 -9.64
CA ASP A 339 -16.98 11.82 -11.06
C ASP A 339 -15.71 12.05 -11.90
N LEU A 340 -14.93 13.08 -11.57
CA LEU A 340 -13.65 13.34 -12.24
C LEU A 340 -12.65 12.21 -12.01
N HIS A 341 -12.60 11.65 -10.79
CA HIS A 341 -11.75 10.50 -10.47
C HIS A 341 -12.02 9.32 -11.40
N GLU A 342 -13.28 8.93 -11.56
CA GLU A 342 -13.64 7.82 -12.46
C GLU A 342 -13.32 8.15 -13.93
N LYS A 343 -13.51 9.40 -14.37
CA LYS A 343 -13.15 9.83 -15.73
C LYS A 343 -11.63 9.80 -15.97
N VAL A 344 -10.82 10.29 -15.03
CA VAL A 344 -9.36 10.27 -15.09
C VAL A 344 -8.85 8.83 -15.11
N LYS A 345 -9.41 7.97 -14.26
CA LYS A 345 -9.10 6.55 -14.21
C LYS A 345 -9.44 5.87 -15.54
N ALA A 346 -10.65 6.04 -16.05
CA ALA A 346 -11.07 5.48 -17.34
C ALA A 346 -10.18 5.95 -18.50
N ALA A 347 -9.84 7.24 -18.55
CA ALA A 347 -8.94 7.79 -19.57
C ALA A 347 -7.50 7.26 -19.47
N THR A 348 -7.07 6.87 -18.26
CA THR A 348 -5.75 6.24 -18.04
C THR A 348 -5.78 4.77 -18.46
N GLU A 349 -6.82 4.03 -18.06
CA GLU A 349 -7.03 2.63 -18.47
C GLU A 349 -7.17 2.49 -19.99
N ALA A 350 -7.84 3.46 -20.65
CA ALA A 350 -7.97 3.50 -22.11
C ALA A 350 -6.64 3.71 -22.84
N ALA A 351 -5.64 4.29 -22.19
CA ALA A 351 -4.30 4.50 -22.73
C ALA A 351 -3.33 3.37 -22.38
N ASP A 352 -3.67 2.51 -21.42
CA ASP A 352 -2.81 1.40 -20.99
C ASP A 352 -2.69 0.36 -22.11
N THR A 353 -1.47 -0.14 -22.29
CA THR A 353 -1.11 -1.18 -23.25
C THR A 353 -0.53 -2.38 -22.50
N LEU A 354 -0.52 -3.54 -23.16
CA LEU A 354 0.17 -4.70 -22.59
C LEU A 354 1.67 -4.38 -22.52
N PRO A 355 2.38 -4.75 -21.44
CA PRO A 355 3.82 -4.57 -21.37
C PRO A 355 4.53 -5.19 -22.58
N ALA A 356 5.51 -4.48 -23.14
CA ALA A 356 6.27 -4.99 -24.27
C ALA A 356 6.98 -6.32 -23.92
N ALA A 357 6.92 -7.28 -24.84
CA ALA A 357 7.67 -8.52 -24.72
C ALA A 357 9.18 -8.23 -24.72
N ARG A 358 9.89 -8.70 -23.70
CA ARG A 358 11.35 -8.57 -23.59
C ARG A 358 12.09 -9.87 -23.83
N MET A 359 11.35 -10.97 -23.95
CA MET A 359 11.80 -12.28 -24.43
C MET A 359 10.71 -12.85 -25.34
N VAL A 360 11.12 -13.44 -26.46
CA VAL A 360 10.22 -14.17 -27.37
C VAL A 360 10.65 -15.63 -27.36
N ASN A 361 9.80 -16.51 -26.80
CA ASN A 361 10.05 -17.94 -26.74
C ASN A 361 8.72 -18.67 -26.88
N LYS A 362 8.43 -19.16 -28.09
CA LYS A 362 7.12 -19.72 -28.44
C LYS A 362 6.77 -21.00 -27.70
N ASP A 363 7.76 -21.85 -27.43
CA ASP A 363 7.52 -23.08 -26.66
C ASP A 363 7.19 -22.76 -25.20
N LEU A 364 7.88 -21.78 -24.63
CA LEU A 364 7.64 -21.33 -23.27
C LEU A 364 6.29 -20.59 -23.14
N GLU A 365 5.97 -19.71 -24.09
CA GLU A 365 4.66 -19.03 -24.19
C GLU A 365 3.52 -20.07 -24.29
N ALA A 366 3.69 -21.15 -25.06
CA ALA A 366 2.70 -22.22 -25.16
C ALA A 366 2.53 -23.00 -23.86
N GLN A 367 3.61 -23.25 -23.11
CA GLN A 367 3.53 -23.87 -21.78
C GLN A 367 2.80 -22.96 -20.79
N MET A 368 3.13 -21.66 -20.77
CA MET A 368 2.45 -20.66 -19.94
C MET A 368 0.96 -20.56 -20.25
N HIS A 369 0.59 -20.59 -21.54
CA HIS A 369 -0.81 -20.60 -21.97
C HIS A 369 -1.59 -21.79 -21.40
N LYS A 370 -1.03 -23.01 -21.52
CA LYS A 370 -1.66 -24.22 -20.96
C LYS A 370 -1.80 -24.16 -19.44
N LEU A 371 -0.79 -23.63 -18.75
CA LEU A 371 -0.85 -23.44 -17.30
C LEU A 371 -1.97 -22.45 -16.90
N LEU A 372 -2.21 -21.42 -17.71
CA LEU A 372 -3.29 -20.47 -17.48
C LEU A 372 -4.67 -21.12 -17.71
N GLU A 373 -4.84 -21.88 -18.78
CA GLU A 373 -6.06 -22.66 -19.03
C GLU A 373 -6.36 -23.61 -17.87
N ASN A 374 -5.34 -24.34 -17.39
CA ASN A 374 -5.45 -25.21 -16.22
C ASN A 374 -5.78 -24.44 -14.93
N ALA A 375 -5.35 -23.19 -14.82
CA ALA A 375 -5.69 -22.29 -13.73
C ALA A 375 -7.08 -21.64 -13.88
N GLY A 376 -7.87 -22.04 -14.88
CA GLY A 376 -9.23 -21.59 -15.11
C GLY A 376 -9.35 -20.29 -15.92
N TRP A 377 -8.27 -19.83 -16.55
CA TRP A 377 -8.35 -18.73 -17.49
C TRP A 377 -9.04 -19.19 -18.77
N SER A 378 -10.01 -18.39 -19.24
CA SER A 378 -10.68 -18.58 -20.52
C SER A 378 -10.48 -17.36 -21.40
N ASN A 379 -10.62 -17.53 -22.71
CA ASN A 379 -10.50 -16.46 -23.71
C ASN A 379 -9.18 -15.67 -23.60
N ILE A 380 -8.06 -16.38 -23.45
CA ILE A 380 -6.72 -15.78 -23.43
C ILE A 380 -6.44 -15.18 -24.82
N LEU A 381 -6.13 -13.88 -24.84
CA LEU A 381 -5.87 -13.12 -26.05
C LEU A 381 -4.38 -13.07 -26.39
N ARG A 382 -3.53 -12.88 -25.38
CA ARG A 382 -2.09 -12.70 -25.56
C ARG A 382 -1.33 -13.04 -24.28
N VAL A 383 -0.17 -13.66 -24.43
CA VAL A 383 0.80 -13.91 -23.35
C VAL A 383 2.14 -13.32 -23.79
N VAL A 384 2.77 -12.51 -22.94
CA VAL A 384 4.07 -11.88 -23.23
C VAL A 384 5.01 -12.00 -22.03
N ILE A 385 6.26 -12.39 -22.28
CA ILE A 385 7.30 -12.45 -21.26
C ILE A 385 7.89 -11.04 -21.09
N ILE A 386 7.71 -10.46 -19.90
CA ILE A 386 8.10 -9.07 -19.61
C ILE A 386 9.57 -8.99 -19.20
N ASP A 387 10.14 -10.08 -18.69
CA ASP A 387 11.56 -10.14 -18.35
C ASP A 387 12.44 -10.48 -19.56
N LYS A 388 13.68 -9.98 -19.53
CA LYS A 388 14.69 -10.27 -20.58
C LYS A 388 15.33 -11.65 -20.38
N ASP A 389 15.38 -12.12 -19.15
CA ASP A 389 15.98 -13.40 -18.75
C ASP A 389 15.35 -13.89 -17.44
N TRP A 390 15.65 -15.11 -17.05
CA TRP A 390 15.25 -15.71 -15.77
C TRP A 390 15.89 -14.97 -14.60
N TRP A 391 15.05 -14.65 -13.61
CA TRP A 391 15.54 -14.27 -12.29
C TRP A 391 15.83 -15.52 -11.48
N VAL A 392 17.02 -15.63 -10.90
CA VAL A 392 17.43 -16.80 -10.10
C VAL A 392 17.34 -16.47 -8.62
N GLU A 393 16.48 -17.19 -7.90
CA GLU A 393 16.40 -17.15 -6.45
C GLU A 393 17.38 -18.15 -5.85
N ALA A 394 18.65 -17.75 -5.79
CA ALA A 394 19.75 -18.51 -5.21
C ALA A 394 19.73 -20.01 -5.62
N ASP A 395 19.65 -20.92 -4.65
CA ASP A 395 19.64 -22.36 -4.83
C ASP A 395 18.23 -22.98 -4.89
N LYS A 396 17.18 -22.15 -4.96
CA LYS A 396 15.79 -22.61 -4.78
C LYS A 396 15.01 -22.68 -6.07
N SER A 397 15.02 -21.60 -6.85
CA SER A 397 14.11 -21.45 -7.99
C SER A 397 14.66 -20.47 -9.01
N ARG A 398 14.02 -20.44 -10.16
CA ARG A 398 14.09 -19.31 -11.09
C ARG A 398 12.71 -18.92 -11.55
N TYR A 399 12.48 -17.66 -11.88
CA TYR A 399 11.17 -17.20 -12.33
C TYR A 399 11.25 -16.19 -13.49
N LEU A 400 10.10 -16.02 -14.16
CA LEU A 400 9.84 -14.99 -15.16
C LEU A 400 8.55 -14.26 -14.81
N ASN A 401 8.57 -12.93 -14.94
CA ASN A 401 7.37 -12.11 -14.98
C ASN A 401 6.76 -12.11 -16.38
N VAL A 402 5.45 -12.33 -16.43
CA VAL A 402 4.67 -12.45 -17.66
C VAL A 402 3.45 -11.54 -17.56
N ALA A 403 2.98 -10.99 -18.67
CA ALA A 403 1.65 -10.39 -18.75
C ALA A 403 0.77 -11.28 -19.62
N ALA A 404 -0.44 -11.57 -19.14
CA ALA A 404 -1.45 -12.25 -19.93
C ALA A 404 -2.71 -11.40 -20.01
N ALA A 405 -3.21 -11.22 -21.23
CA ALA A 405 -4.49 -10.57 -21.52
C ALA A 405 -5.56 -11.61 -21.82
N ALA A 406 -6.78 -11.41 -21.32
CA ALA A 406 -7.93 -12.28 -21.51
C ALA A 406 -9.25 -11.48 -21.52
N LYS A 407 -10.34 -12.11 -21.97
CA LYS A 407 -11.70 -11.60 -21.78
C LYS A 407 -12.37 -12.26 -20.59
N ASP A 408 -13.06 -11.48 -19.76
CA ASP A 408 -13.91 -12.04 -18.71
C ASP A 408 -15.26 -12.55 -19.27
N ALA A 409 -16.12 -13.07 -18.40
CA ALA A 409 -17.43 -13.59 -18.77
C ALA A 409 -18.37 -12.51 -19.37
N SER A 410 -18.11 -11.22 -19.11
CA SER A 410 -18.85 -10.10 -19.70
C SER A 410 -18.32 -9.67 -21.08
N GLY A 411 -17.21 -10.28 -21.53
CA GLY A 411 -16.51 -9.92 -22.76
C GLY A 411 -15.52 -8.76 -22.58
N LYS A 412 -15.35 -8.23 -21.36
CA LYS A 412 -14.43 -7.12 -21.09
C LYS A 412 -12.98 -7.63 -21.07
N CYS A 413 -12.10 -6.92 -21.77
CA CYS A 413 -10.67 -7.22 -21.80
C CYS A 413 -9.98 -6.77 -20.51
N TYR A 414 -9.13 -7.63 -19.98
CA TYR A 414 -8.25 -7.33 -18.86
C TYR A 414 -6.88 -7.99 -19.09
N TRP A 415 -5.87 -7.56 -18.34
CA TRP A 415 -4.61 -8.28 -18.22
C TRP A 415 -4.18 -8.40 -16.75
N CYS A 416 -3.40 -9.42 -16.44
CA CYS A 416 -2.72 -9.54 -15.15
C CYS A 416 -1.20 -9.66 -15.37
N LYS A 417 -0.45 -9.13 -14.41
CA LYS A 417 0.95 -9.50 -14.22
C LYS A 417 1.00 -10.86 -13.50
N LEU A 418 1.75 -11.79 -14.05
CA LEU A 418 1.88 -13.17 -13.60
C LEU A 418 3.34 -13.47 -13.28
N GLN A 419 3.58 -14.49 -12.46
CA GLN A 419 4.91 -15.08 -12.29
C GLN A 419 4.85 -16.58 -12.54
N PHE A 420 5.76 -17.03 -13.40
CA PHE A 420 6.00 -18.45 -13.65
C PHE A 420 7.36 -18.84 -13.10
N THR A 421 7.41 -19.92 -12.34
CA THR A 421 8.59 -20.34 -11.58
C THR A 421 8.96 -21.77 -11.95
N GLN A 422 10.26 -22.07 -11.95
CA GLN A 422 10.80 -23.43 -11.99
C GLN A 422 11.65 -23.68 -10.74
N PRO A 423 11.32 -24.71 -9.93
CA PRO A 423 12.14 -25.07 -8.78
C PRO A 423 13.47 -25.69 -9.21
N LYS A 424 14.51 -25.52 -8.42
CA LYS A 424 15.78 -26.22 -8.61
C LYS A 424 15.66 -27.66 -8.13
N LEU A 425 16.01 -28.61 -8.98
CA LEU A 425 16.01 -30.03 -8.65
C LEU A 425 17.33 -30.42 -7.96
N ILE A 426 17.30 -31.53 -7.20
CA ILE A 426 18.49 -32.09 -6.52
C ILE A 426 19.62 -32.36 -7.54
N GLY A 427 19.28 -32.77 -8.76
CA GLY A 427 20.24 -33.00 -9.85
C GLY A 427 20.83 -31.74 -10.48
N GLY A 428 20.54 -30.55 -9.96
CA GLY A 428 21.04 -29.26 -10.48
C GLY A 428 20.26 -28.69 -11.67
N GLY A 429 19.35 -29.47 -12.27
CA GLY A 429 18.43 -29.02 -13.30
C GLY A 429 17.27 -28.18 -12.76
N TRP A 430 16.45 -27.65 -13.67
CA TRP A 430 15.23 -26.93 -13.35
C TRP A 430 14.02 -27.84 -13.54
N GLY A 431 13.08 -27.79 -12.60
CA GLY A 431 11.84 -28.55 -12.64
C GLY A 431 10.81 -27.96 -13.60
N ASP A 432 9.58 -28.46 -13.48
CA ASP A 432 8.47 -28.03 -14.31
C ASP A 432 8.13 -26.55 -14.08
N LEU A 433 7.56 -25.93 -15.10
CA LEU A 433 7.06 -24.57 -15.02
C LEU A 433 5.75 -24.54 -14.24
N GLU A 434 5.66 -23.66 -13.25
CA GLU A 434 4.47 -23.49 -12.42
C GLU A 434 4.01 -22.04 -12.44
N LEU A 435 2.70 -21.80 -12.52
CA LEU A 435 2.11 -20.49 -12.26
C LEU A 435 2.08 -20.27 -10.75
N THR A 436 2.97 -19.43 -10.22
CA THR A 436 3.13 -19.22 -8.77
C THR A 436 2.53 -17.91 -8.27
N MET A 437 2.27 -16.94 -9.15
CA MET A 437 1.61 -15.69 -8.79
C MET A 437 0.68 -15.21 -9.90
N THR A 438 -0.52 -14.77 -9.49
CA THR A 438 -1.47 -14.07 -10.34
C THR A 438 -1.76 -12.71 -9.72
N GLY A 439 -1.35 -11.64 -10.40
CA GLY A 439 -1.64 -10.27 -9.99
C GLY A 439 -3.10 -9.86 -10.23
N GLU A 440 -3.44 -8.66 -9.78
CA GLU A 440 -4.78 -8.10 -9.97
C GLU A 440 -5.11 -7.87 -11.45
N LYS A 441 -6.40 -7.96 -11.78
CA LYS A 441 -6.92 -7.66 -13.12
C LYS A 441 -6.85 -6.16 -13.39
N ARG A 442 -6.21 -5.80 -14.50
CA ARG A 442 -6.14 -4.44 -15.01
C ARG A 442 -6.97 -4.35 -16.29
N ASN A 443 -7.93 -3.43 -16.34
CA ASN A 443 -8.71 -3.23 -17.57
C ASN A 443 -7.77 -2.77 -18.68
N ILE A 444 -8.06 -3.20 -19.91
CA ILE A 444 -7.35 -2.76 -21.10
C ILE A 444 -8.33 -2.71 -22.26
N ALA A 445 -8.21 -1.69 -23.11
CA ALA A 445 -8.98 -1.64 -24.35
C ALA A 445 -8.51 -2.78 -25.28
N GLU A 446 -9.43 -3.44 -25.99
CA GLU A 446 -9.09 -4.61 -26.82
C GLU A 446 -8.06 -4.26 -27.90
N GLU A 447 -8.20 -3.07 -28.50
CA GLU A 447 -7.28 -2.51 -29.48
C GLU A 447 -5.86 -2.24 -28.91
N ASN A 448 -5.70 -2.20 -27.59
CA ASN A 448 -4.41 -2.00 -26.92
C ASN A 448 -3.70 -3.31 -26.56
N VAL A 449 -4.35 -4.47 -26.73
CA VAL A 449 -3.74 -5.78 -26.42
C VAL A 449 -2.55 -6.07 -27.34
N ASN A 450 -2.59 -5.59 -28.58
CA ASN A 450 -1.58 -5.85 -29.62
C ASN A 450 -0.65 -4.68 -29.93
N LYS A 451 -0.84 -3.53 -29.28
CA LYS A 451 0.15 -2.43 -29.28
C LYS A 451 1.39 -2.87 -28.49
#